data_AF-A0ABC9X764-F1
#
_entry.id   AF-A0ABC9X764-F1
#
_cell.length_a   1.000
_cell.length_b   1.000
_cell.length_c   1.000
_cell.angle_alpha   90.00
_cell.angle_beta   90.00
_cell.angle_gamma   90.00
#
_symmetry.space_group_name_H-M   'P 1'
#
loop_
_entity.id
_entity.type
_entity.pdbx_description
1 polymer ?
#
loop_
_entity_poly.entity_id
_entity_poly.type
_entity_poly.pdbx_seq_one_letter_code
_entity_poly.pdbx_strand_id
1 'polypeptide(L)'
;MENPLLLFPQLNISASKDKSYYKVMKSTIKEEPHKASKPGSVSPEEAVKWGESFDKLLSEKAGLDAFTKFLKTEFSEENIEFWIACEDYKKSKTAHELLPKAKTIYETFIQKDAPKEVNLDFQTKEVTSQNIEKPIITTFDAAQNTVYRLMEQDSYPRFLRSDPYLNLVKGRNPSRPTLRRRSRSFTVNDFQGVRPDFTVWSDTGETMAWSESMDTLLANKGGLEAFRTFLKSEFSEENVEFWLACEDFKKTKSSTKIASKAQKIYSDFIQADAPKEINIDFHTKTHISQNLSEPTLSCFDDAQRLIYSLMAKDSFPRFLRSEEYKELVKKQQNGNQKRWLPFL
;
A
#
# COMPACT_ATOMS: atom_id res chain seq x y z
N MET A 1 30.66 -45.66 -9.28
CA MET A 1 30.17 -44.55 -10.13
C MET A 1 28.91 -45.05 -10.80
N GLU A 2 27.74 -44.72 -10.24
CA GLU A 2 26.44 -44.86 -10.91
C GLU A 2 25.59 -43.64 -10.56
N ASN A 3 24.89 -43.14 -11.56
CA ASN A 3 24.29 -41.81 -11.67
C ASN A 3 22.79 -41.87 -11.28
N PRO A 4 22.35 -41.25 -10.18
CA PRO A 4 20.95 -41.26 -9.77
C PRO A 4 20.20 -40.06 -10.34
N LEU A 5 19.81 -40.12 -11.62
CA LEU A 5 18.96 -39.10 -12.26
C LEU A 5 17.76 -39.69 -13.04
N LEU A 6 17.19 -40.79 -12.59
CA LEU A 6 15.91 -41.28 -13.14
C LEU A 6 15.02 -41.81 -12.03
N LEU A 7 14.18 -40.96 -11.45
CA LEU A 7 12.87 -41.29 -10.87
C LEU A 7 12.17 -40.00 -10.38
N PHE A 8 11.65 -39.21 -11.31
CA PHE A 8 10.53 -38.30 -11.03
C PHE A 8 9.50 -38.42 -12.16
N PRO A 9 8.25 -38.77 -11.86
CA PRO A 9 7.19 -38.80 -12.86
C PRO A 9 6.83 -37.37 -13.27
N GLN A 10 6.72 -37.17 -14.58
CA GLN A 10 6.25 -35.95 -15.22
C GLN A 10 4.84 -35.58 -14.70
N LEU A 11 4.73 -34.52 -13.90
CA LEU A 11 3.43 -33.91 -13.57
C LEU A 11 3.03 -32.97 -14.70
N ASN A 12 2.12 -33.50 -15.51
CA ASN A 12 1.39 -32.81 -16.56
C ASN A 12 0.49 -31.72 -15.95
N ILE A 13 0.89 -30.45 -16.05
CA ILE A 13 0.04 -29.31 -15.67
C ILE A 13 -0.92 -29.03 -16.83
N SER A 14 -2.03 -29.75 -16.85
CA SER A 14 -3.22 -29.33 -17.60
C SER A 14 -3.99 -28.31 -16.77
N ALA A 15 -4.15 -27.11 -17.31
CA ALA A 15 -4.89 -26.01 -16.71
C ALA A 15 -6.37 -26.39 -16.53
N SER A 16 -6.77 -26.73 -15.30
CA SER A 16 -8.17 -26.90 -14.94
C SER A 16 -8.83 -25.53 -14.75
N LYS A 17 -9.58 -25.09 -15.78
CA LYS A 17 -10.55 -23.99 -15.66
C LYS A 17 -11.75 -24.50 -14.87
N ASP A 18 -11.66 -24.47 -13.54
CA ASP A 18 -12.77 -24.88 -12.70
C ASP A 18 -13.92 -23.86 -12.77
N LYS A 19 -15.06 -24.31 -13.31
CA LYS A 19 -16.29 -23.54 -13.53
C LYS A 19 -17.17 -23.45 -12.27
N SER A 20 -16.72 -24.01 -11.14
CA SER A 20 -17.44 -23.98 -9.86
C SER A 20 -17.59 -22.55 -9.31
N TYR A 21 -16.58 -21.69 -9.52
CA TYR A 21 -16.56 -20.29 -9.09
C TYR A 21 -17.76 -19.45 -9.57
N TYR A 22 -18.19 -19.62 -10.83
CA TYR A 22 -19.30 -18.84 -11.41
C TYR A 22 -20.70 -19.37 -11.06
N LYS A 23 -20.80 -20.60 -10.55
CA LYS A 23 -22.08 -21.22 -10.21
C LYS A 23 -22.57 -20.78 -8.82
N VAL A 24 -21.65 -20.56 -7.88
CA VAL A 24 -21.94 -20.11 -6.52
C VAL A 24 -22.36 -18.63 -6.49
N MET A 25 -21.77 -17.77 -7.34
CA MET A 25 -22.18 -16.36 -7.43
C MET A 25 -23.62 -16.14 -7.94
N LYS A 26 -24.19 -17.09 -8.68
CA LYS A 26 -25.55 -16.94 -9.26
C LYS A 26 -26.68 -17.42 -8.34
N SER A 27 -26.41 -18.28 -7.35
CA SER A 27 -27.47 -18.90 -6.53
C SER A 27 -27.95 -18.05 -5.35
N THR A 28 -27.30 -16.93 -5.04
CA THR A 28 -27.50 -16.21 -3.77
C THR A 28 -28.40 -14.97 -3.89
N ILE A 29 -28.96 -14.67 -5.05
CA ILE A 29 -29.84 -13.50 -5.24
C ILE A 29 -31.28 -13.99 -5.43
N LYS A 30 -32.06 -14.04 -4.33
CA LYS A 30 -33.51 -14.01 -4.42
C LYS A 30 -33.92 -12.55 -4.67
N GLU A 31 -34.46 -12.28 -5.85
CA GLU A 31 -35.06 -10.99 -6.19
C GLU A 31 -36.40 -10.82 -5.45
N GLU A 32 -36.54 -9.71 -4.72
CA GLU A 32 -37.82 -9.13 -4.30
C GLU A 32 -37.98 -7.78 -5.03
N PRO A 33 -39.19 -7.40 -5.48
CA PRO A 33 -39.34 -6.45 -6.57
C PRO A 33 -39.72 -5.06 -6.07
N HIS A 34 -38.81 -4.07 -6.03
CA HIS A 34 -39.23 -2.67 -6.02
C HIS A 34 -38.29 -1.70 -6.78
N LYS A 35 -38.93 -1.06 -7.77
CA LYS A 35 -38.60 0.16 -8.55
C LYS A 35 -37.34 0.15 -9.42
N ALA A 36 -37.61 0.02 -10.73
CA ALA A 36 -36.69 -0.02 -11.83
C ALA A 36 -35.76 1.22 -11.93
N SER A 37 -34.46 0.96 -11.81
CA SER A 37 -33.39 1.74 -12.46
C SER A 37 -32.52 0.77 -13.29
N LYS A 38 -32.04 1.24 -14.45
CA LYS A 38 -31.35 0.45 -15.48
C LYS A 38 -30.22 -0.44 -14.94
N PRO A 39 -29.98 -1.62 -15.54
CA PRO A 39 -28.94 -2.54 -15.09
C PRO A 39 -27.55 -1.97 -15.43
N GLY A 40 -26.74 -1.72 -14.41
CA GLY A 40 -25.28 -1.60 -14.55
C GLY A 40 -24.66 -0.21 -14.41
N SER A 41 -25.43 0.86 -14.16
CA SER A 41 -24.83 2.15 -13.77
C SER A 41 -25.07 2.41 -12.29
N VAL A 42 -24.03 2.22 -11.48
CA VAL A 42 -24.01 2.70 -10.09
C VAL A 42 -24.31 4.20 -10.11
N SER A 43 -25.31 4.63 -9.35
CA SER A 43 -25.63 6.05 -9.29
C SER A 43 -24.54 6.80 -8.50
N PRO A 44 -24.21 8.05 -8.85
CA PRO A 44 -23.28 8.85 -8.07
C PRO A 44 -23.66 8.94 -6.59
N GLU A 45 -24.96 9.02 -6.29
CA GLU A 45 -25.49 9.04 -4.92
C GLU A 45 -25.20 7.75 -4.15
N GLU A 46 -25.26 6.60 -4.81
CA GLU A 46 -24.91 5.30 -4.23
C GLU A 46 -23.41 5.18 -4.00
N ALA A 47 -22.59 5.66 -4.95
CA ALA A 47 -21.13 5.67 -4.81
C ALA A 47 -20.65 6.59 -3.67
N VAL A 48 -21.34 7.70 -3.39
CA VAL A 48 -21.01 8.57 -2.25
C VAL A 48 -21.16 7.84 -0.91
N LYS A 49 -22.23 7.03 -0.75
CA LYS A 49 -22.47 6.26 0.49
C LYS A 49 -21.35 5.29 0.81
N TRP A 50 -20.67 4.77 -0.21
CA TRP A 50 -19.52 3.89 -0.01
C TRP A 50 -18.34 4.59 0.67
N GLY A 51 -18.25 5.91 0.60
CA GLY A 51 -17.22 6.71 1.28
C GLY A 51 -17.54 7.04 2.74
N GLU A 52 -18.74 6.73 3.22
CA GLU A 52 -19.16 7.02 4.59
C GLU A 52 -18.64 5.98 5.60
N SER A 53 -18.49 4.73 5.18
CA SER A 53 -17.95 3.63 6.00
C SER A 53 -17.61 2.42 5.14
N PHE A 54 -16.64 1.62 5.58
CA PHE A 54 -16.27 0.39 4.88
C PHE A 54 -17.41 -0.64 4.86
N ASP A 55 -18.19 -0.72 5.94
CA ASP A 55 -19.39 -1.56 6.00
C ASP A 55 -20.40 -1.24 4.87
N LYS A 56 -20.66 0.05 4.64
CA LYS A 56 -21.56 0.48 3.55
C LYS A 56 -21.04 0.05 2.18
N LEU A 57 -19.73 0.18 1.94
CA LEU A 57 -19.10 -0.29 0.70
C LEU A 57 -19.30 -1.80 0.50
N LEU A 58 -19.06 -2.61 1.54
CA LEU A 58 -19.14 -4.07 1.44
C LEU A 58 -20.58 -4.60 1.44
N SER A 59 -21.52 -3.88 2.06
CA SER A 59 -22.93 -4.27 2.10
C SER A 59 -23.63 -4.16 0.75
N GLU A 60 -23.17 -3.26 -0.12
CA GLU A 60 -23.72 -3.04 -1.44
C GLU A 60 -23.01 -3.90 -2.49
N LYS A 61 -23.77 -4.67 -3.27
CA LYS A 61 -23.19 -5.57 -4.29
C LYS A 61 -22.29 -4.82 -5.28
N ALA A 62 -22.72 -3.63 -5.70
CA ALA A 62 -21.96 -2.80 -6.62
C ALA A 62 -20.66 -2.26 -5.98
N GLY A 63 -20.69 -1.95 -4.68
CA GLY A 63 -19.53 -1.52 -3.91
C GLY A 63 -18.51 -2.65 -3.75
N LEU A 64 -18.99 -3.84 -3.36
CA LEU A 64 -18.19 -5.05 -3.28
C LEU A 64 -17.51 -5.40 -4.62
N ASP A 65 -18.25 -5.33 -5.73
CA ASP A 65 -17.73 -5.59 -7.07
C ASP A 65 -16.67 -4.53 -7.48
N ALA A 66 -16.88 -3.26 -7.15
CA ALA A 66 -15.95 -2.17 -7.43
C ALA A 66 -14.66 -2.30 -6.61
N PHE A 67 -14.78 -2.58 -5.32
CA PHE A 67 -13.66 -2.78 -4.41
C PHE A 67 -12.84 -4.03 -4.77
N THR A 68 -13.51 -5.13 -5.13
CA THR A 68 -12.83 -6.35 -5.60
C THR A 68 -12.00 -6.08 -6.86
N LYS A 69 -12.52 -5.29 -7.82
CA LYS A 69 -11.75 -4.90 -9.01
C LYS A 69 -10.53 -4.05 -8.64
N PHE A 70 -10.69 -3.15 -7.67
CA PHE A 70 -9.60 -2.33 -7.18
C PHE A 70 -8.50 -3.18 -6.54
N LEU A 71 -8.85 -4.10 -5.64
CA LEU A 71 -7.87 -4.99 -5.00
C LEU A 71 -7.09 -5.86 -6.00
N LYS A 72 -7.74 -6.31 -7.08
CA LYS A 72 -7.06 -7.01 -8.19
C LYS A 72 -6.02 -6.16 -8.91
N THR A 73 -6.19 -4.84 -8.93
CA THR A 73 -5.16 -3.94 -9.50
C THR A 73 -3.97 -3.76 -8.57
N GLU A 74 -4.16 -4.00 -7.27
CA GLU A 74 -3.12 -3.93 -6.25
C GLU A 74 -2.60 -5.32 -5.84
N PHE A 75 -2.98 -6.39 -6.55
CA PHE A 75 -2.61 -7.78 -6.26
C PHE A 75 -2.87 -8.17 -4.78
N SER A 76 -4.01 -7.73 -4.24
CA SER A 76 -4.40 -7.96 -2.85
C SER A 76 -5.85 -8.48 -2.73
N GLU A 77 -6.37 -9.08 -3.80
CA GLU A 77 -7.74 -9.58 -3.86
C GLU A 77 -8.03 -10.77 -2.94
N GLU A 78 -7.00 -11.48 -2.48
CA GLU A 78 -7.14 -12.57 -1.51
C GLU A 78 -7.85 -12.13 -0.23
N ASN A 79 -7.66 -10.87 0.18
CA ASN A 79 -8.27 -10.33 1.39
C ASN A 79 -9.79 -10.25 1.29
N ILE A 80 -10.31 -9.75 0.17
CA ILE A 80 -11.76 -9.64 -0.02
C ILE A 80 -12.38 -11.00 -0.36
N GLU A 81 -11.65 -11.85 -1.08
CA GLU A 81 -12.11 -13.20 -1.39
C GLU A 81 -12.24 -14.05 -0.12
N PHE A 82 -11.27 -13.95 0.80
CA PHE A 82 -11.35 -14.58 2.11
C PHE A 82 -12.53 -14.05 2.92
N TRP A 83 -12.72 -12.72 2.97
CA TRP A 83 -13.85 -12.12 3.68
C TRP A 83 -15.20 -12.60 3.15
N ILE A 84 -15.37 -12.65 1.81
CA ILE A 84 -16.58 -13.17 1.17
C ILE A 84 -16.78 -14.66 1.51
N ALA A 85 -15.71 -15.45 1.50
CA ALA A 85 -15.78 -16.86 1.85
C ALA A 85 -16.23 -17.08 3.31
N CYS A 86 -15.78 -16.22 4.23
CA CYS A 86 -16.24 -16.22 5.62
C CYS A 86 -17.72 -15.84 5.75
N GLU A 87 -18.19 -14.84 5.00
CA GLU A 87 -19.61 -14.46 4.97
C GLU A 87 -20.50 -15.55 4.38
N ASP A 88 -20.02 -16.32 3.40
CA ASP A 88 -20.73 -17.51 2.89
C ASP A 88 -20.69 -18.66 3.91
N TYR A 89 -19.56 -18.86 4.58
CA TYR A 89 -19.40 -19.88 5.60
C TYR A 89 -20.41 -19.71 6.74
N LYS A 90 -20.59 -18.48 7.25
CA LYS A 90 -21.56 -18.14 8.30
C LYS A 90 -23.02 -18.42 7.93
N LYS A 91 -23.36 -18.50 6.64
CA LYS A 91 -24.72 -18.82 6.16
C LYS A 91 -25.02 -20.31 6.18
N SER A 92 -24.01 -21.15 6.38
CA SER A 92 -24.17 -22.62 6.40
C SER A 92 -24.94 -23.05 7.65
N LYS A 93 -25.95 -23.91 7.49
CA LYS A 93 -26.91 -24.23 8.56
C LYS A 93 -26.67 -25.57 9.22
N THR A 94 -25.83 -26.42 8.62
CA THR A 94 -25.62 -27.79 9.07
C THR A 94 -24.14 -28.08 9.34
N ALA A 95 -23.86 -28.84 10.39
CA ALA A 95 -22.49 -29.23 10.75
C ALA A 95 -21.76 -30.00 9.62
N HIS A 96 -22.52 -30.74 8.81
CA HIS A 96 -21.99 -31.49 7.68
C HIS A 96 -21.52 -30.59 6.52
N GLU A 97 -22.08 -29.39 6.37
CA GLU A 97 -21.62 -28.39 5.39
C GLU A 97 -20.45 -27.56 5.93
N LEU A 98 -20.36 -27.36 7.25
CA LEU A 98 -19.32 -26.53 7.87
C LEU A 98 -17.93 -27.13 7.68
N LEU A 99 -17.73 -28.40 8.00
CA LEU A 99 -16.40 -29.02 7.96
C LEU A 99 -15.71 -28.94 6.58
N PRO A 100 -16.33 -29.35 5.46
CA PRO A 100 -15.69 -29.26 4.16
C PRO A 100 -15.43 -27.80 3.74
N LYS A 101 -16.39 -26.88 3.98
CA LYS A 101 -16.18 -25.45 3.67
C LYS A 101 -15.05 -24.84 4.50
N ALA A 102 -14.98 -25.17 5.78
CA ALA A 102 -13.95 -24.68 6.67
C ALA A 102 -12.57 -25.13 6.18
N LYS A 103 -12.41 -26.42 5.84
CA LYS A 103 -11.15 -26.93 5.27
C LYS A 103 -10.76 -26.21 3.99
N THR A 104 -11.70 -26.01 3.07
CA THR A 104 -11.45 -25.26 1.82
C THR A 104 -10.96 -23.84 2.11
N ILE A 105 -11.61 -23.12 3.03
CA ILE A 105 -11.20 -21.76 3.41
C ILE A 105 -9.80 -21.76 4.02
N TYR A 106 -9.54 -22.70 4.93
CA TYR A 106 -8.26 -22.82 5.60
C TYR A 106 -7.12 -23.11 4.62
N GLU A 107 -7.27 -24.11 3.75
CA GLU A 107 -6.27 -24.51 2.75
C GLU A 107 -6.03 -23.42 1.68
N THR A 108 -7.04 -22.61 1.38
CA THR A 108 -6.94 -21.57 0.34
C THR A 108 -6.34 -20.27 0.87
N PHE A 109 -6.63 -19.89 2.12
CA PHE A 109 -6.35 -18.54 2.63
C PHE A 109 -5.54 -18.47 3.93
N ILE A 110 -5.48 -19.54 4.74
CA ILE A 110 -4.92 -19.46 6.11
C ILE A 110 -3.68 -20.33 6.30
N GLN A 111 -3.69 -21.53 5.74
CA GLN A 111 -2.60 -22.49 5.88
C GLN A 111 -1.29 -21.86 5.41
N LYS A 112 -0.19 -22.22 6.06
CA LYS A 112 1.15 -21.85 5.60
C LYS A 112 1.35 -22.28 4.14
N ASP A 113 1.85 -21.36 3.32
CA ASP A 113 2.10 -21.54 1.89
C ASP A 113 0.79 -21.73 1.08
N ALA A 114 -0.34 -21.25 1.61
CA ALA A 114 -1.61 -21.28 0.88
C ALA A 114 -1.54 -20.41 -0.39
N PRO A 115 -2.20 -20.81 -1.48
CA PRO A 115 -2.10 -20.13 -2.77
C PRO A 115 -2.61 -18.69 -2.74
N LYS A 116 -3.46 -18.36 -1.77
CA LYS A 116 -4.00 -17.01 -1.51
C LYS A 116 -3.89 -16.67 -0.02
N GLU A 117 -2.76 -16.99 0.58
CA GLU A 117 -2.51 -16.77 2.01
C GLU A 117 -2.75 -15.30 2.40
N VAL A 118 -3.66 -15.06 3.33
CA VAL A 118 -3.97 -13.72 3.85
C VAL A 118 -3.00 -13.31 4.95
N ASN A 119 -2.76 -12.01 5.08
CA ASN A 119 -1.85 -11.47 6.07
C ASN A 119 -2.48 -11.48 7.47
N LEU A 120 -2.14 -12.50 8.26
CA LEU A 120 -2.59 -12.69 9.64
C LEU A 120 -1.39 -12.86 10.58
N ASP A 121 -1.51 -12.35 11.79
CA ASP A 121 -0.54 -12.56 12.86
C ASP A 121 -0.50 -14.04 13.31
N PHE A 122 0.62 -14.42 13.91
CA PHE A 122 0.87 -15.79 14.35
C PHE A 122 -0.25 -16.33 15.27
N GLN A 123 -0.70 -15.51 16.22
CA GLN A 123 -1.71 -15.92 17.20
C GLN A 123 -3.05 -16.21 16.52
N THR A 124 -3.48 -15.34 15.60
CA THR A 124 -4.72 -15.54 14.84
C THR A 124 -4.67 -16.77 13.94
N LYS A 125 -3.51 -17.04 13.31
CA LYS A 125 -3.32 -18.28 12.52
C LYS A 125 -3.41 -19.51 13.41
N GLU A 126 -2.69 -19.53 14.53
CA GLU A 126 -2.68 -20.66 15.46
C GLU A 126 -4.08 -20.99 16.00
N VAL A 127 -4.82 -19.98 16.45
CA VAL A 127 -6.20 -20.15 16.93
C VAL A 127 -7.11 -20.71 15.82
N THR A 128 -6.97 -20.21 14.59
CA THR A 128 -7.76 -20.70 13.45
C THR A 128 -7.42 -22.15 13.10
N SER A 129 -6.14 -22.52 13.19
CA SER A 129 -5.65 -23.88 12.97
C SER A 129 -6.19 -24.87 14.01
N GLN A 130 -6.33 -24.47 15.27
CA GLN A 130 -6.95 -25.31 16.30
C GLN A 130 -8.46 -25.48 16.08
N ASN A 131 -9.13 -24.40 15.70
CA ASN A 131 -10.58 -24.40 15.49
C ASN A 131 -11.02 -25.19 14.25
N ILE A 132 -10.09 -25.55 13.35
CA ILE A 132 -10.40 -26.30 12.12
C ILE A 132 -10.73 -27.78 12.38
N GLU A 133 -10.28 -28.34 13.50
CA GLU A 133 -10.57 -29.74 13.87
C GLU A 133 -12.07 -29.95 14.14
N LYS A 134 -12.72 -28.95 14.77
CA LYS A 134 -14.15 -28.94 15.09
C LYS A 134 -14.74 -27.57 14.76
N PRO A 135 -14.97 -27.29 13.47
CA PRO A 135 -15.35 -25.96 13.04
C PRO A 135 -16.80 -25.65 13.42
N ILE A 136 -17.00 -24.43 13.88
CA ILE A 136 -18.28 -23.80 14.23
C ILE A 136 -18.45 -22.54 13.39
N ILE A 137 -19.64 -21.94 13.39
CA ILE A 137 -19.94 -20.75 12.56
C ILE A 137 -18.98 -19.57 12.80
N THR A 138 -18.37 -19.48 13.99
CA THR A 138 -17.43 -18.42 14.39
C THR A 138 -15.95 -18.80 14.20
N THR A 139 -15.64 -19.94 13.58
CA THR A 139 -14.27 -20.45 13.42
C THR A 139 -13.31 -19.42 12.81
N PHE A 140 -13.80 -18.58 11.90
CA PHE A 140 -12.98 -17.60 11.19
C PHE A 140 -13.18 -16.16 11.68
N ASP A 141 -13.97 -15.89 12.72
CA ASP A 141 -14.34 -14.51 13.10
C ASP A 141 -13.12 -13.65 13.45
N ALA A 142 -12.15 -14.21 14.18
CA ALA A 142 -10.92 -13.51 14.52
C ALA A 142 -10.08 -13.18 13.27
N ALA A 143 -9.85 -14.17 12.40
CA ALA A 143 -9.14 -14.00 11.14
C ALA A 143 -9.84 -13.02 10.20
N GLN A 144 -11.16 -13.15 10.05
CA GLN A 144 -11.97 -12.26 9.23
C GLN A 144 -11.94 -10.82 9.74
N ASN A 145 -11.99 -10.60 11.06
CA ASN A 145 -11.87 -9.26 11.64
C ASN A 145 -10.48 -8.64 11.43
N THR A 146 -9.42 -9.45 11.45
CA THR A 146 -8.07 -8.98 11.14
C THR A 146 -7.96 -8.57 9.67
N VAL A 147 -8.43 -9.40 8.74
CA VAL A 147 -8.43 -9.07 7.30
C VAL A 147 -9.37 -7.91 6.96
N TYR A 148 -10.53 -7.82 7.62
CA TYR A 148 -11.43 -6.68 7.49
C TYR A 148 -10.72 -5.38 7.88
N ARG A 149 -10.07 -5.33 9.05
CA ARG A 149 -9.33 -4.15 9.51
C ARG A 149 -8.15 -3.82 8.60
N LEU A 150 -7.45 -4.84 8.09
CA LEU A 150 -6.38 -4.66 7.11
C LEU A 150 -6.90 -3.94 5.86
N MET A 151 -8.01 -4.42 5.27
CA MET A 151 -8.62 -3.78 4.11
C MET A 151 -9.16 -2.39 4.44
N GLU A 152 -9.82 -2.22 5.59
CA GLU A 152 -10.39 -0.95 6.05
C GLU A 152 -9.32 0.13 6.25
N GLN A 153 -8.15 -0.24 6.76
CA GLN A 153 -7.09 0.70 7.11
C GLN A 153 -6.14 0.97 5.94
N ASP A 154 -5.92 0.01 5.03
CA ASP A 154 -4.96 0.16 3.93
C ASP A 154 -5.62 0.32 2.56
N SER A 155 -6.42 -0.65 2.12
CA SER A 155 -6.95 -0.67 0.75
C SER A 155 -8.19 0.20 0.55
N TYR A 156 -9.08 0.30 1.54
CA TYR A 156 -10.30 1.09 1.46
C TYR A 156 -10.03 2.60 1.31
N PRO A 157 -9.11 3.24 2.06
CA PRO A 157 -8.79 4.65 1.86
C PRO A 157 -8.10 4.91 0.52
N ARG A 158 -7.39 3.93 -0.04
CA ARG A 158 -6.82 4.02 -1.40
C ARG A 158 -7.90 3.87 -2.46
N PHE A 159 -8.84 2.95 -2.28
CA PHE A 159 -10.02 2.82 -3.14
C PHE A 159 -10.80 4.12 -3.24
N LEU A 160 -11.08 4.79 -2.11
CA LEU A 160 -11.80 6.07 -2.09
C LEU A 160 -11.03 7.23 -2.77
N ARG A 161 -9.72 7.11 -2.94
CA ARG A 161 -8.88 8.06 -3.67
C ARG A 161 -8.62 7.65 -5.12
N SER A 162 -9.01 6.44 -5.50
CA SER A 162 -8.73 5.88 -6.82
C SER A 162 -9.59 6.52 -7.90
N ASP A 163 -9.02 6.69 -9.09
CA ASP A 163 -9.76 7.19 -10.26
C ASP A 163 -11.04 6.41 -10.56
N PRO A 164 -11.08 5.06 -10.45
CA PRO A 164 -12.32 4.30 -10.63
C PRO A 164 -13.46 4.76 -9.71
N TYR A 165 -13.19 4.97 -8.43
CA TYR A 165 -14.20 5.44 -7.47
C TYR A 165 -14.58 6.90 -7.71
N LEU A 166 -13.59 7.78 -7.87
CA LEU A 166 -13.84 9.21 -8.09
C LEU A 166 -14.63 9.49 -9.38
N ASN A 167 -14.42 8.67 -10.42
CA ASN A 167 -15.18 8.76 -11.66
C ASN A 167 -16.65 8.35 -11.47
N LEU A 168 -16.93 7.34 -10.63
CA LEU A 168 -18.31 6.94 -10.29
C LEU A 168 -19.03 8.06 -9.51
N VAL A 169 -18.37 8.63 -8.49
CA VAL A 169 -18.91 9.75 -7.70
C VAL A 169 -19.14 11.01 -8.54
N LYS A 170 -18.27 11.28 -9.52
CA LYS A 170 -18.40 12.43 -10.43
C LYS A 170 -19.33 12.18 -11.62
N GLY A 171 -19.92 10.98 -11.74
CA GLY A 171 -20.78 10.60 -12.87
C GLY A 171 -20.05 10.52 -14.22
N ARG A 172 -18.73 10.35 -14.24
CA ARG A 172 -17.93 10.18 -15.46
C ARG A 172 -17.87 8.70 -15.83
N ASN A 173 -18.57 8.33 -16.90
CA ASN A 173 -18.53 6.98 -17.44
C ASN A 173 -17.15 6.69 -18.08
N PRO A 174 -16.47 5.57 -17.79
CA PRO A 174 -15.15 5.25 -18.37
C PRO A 174 -15.14 4.96 -19.89
N SER A 175 -16.28 5.07 -20.58
CA SER A 175 -16.47 4.50 -21.92
C SER A 175 -16.21 5.44 -23.10
N ARG A 176 -15.36 6.47 -22.98
CA ARG A 176 -14.95 7.27 -24.15
C ARG A 176 -13.44 7.48 -24.21
N PRO A 177 -12.74 6.87 -25.20
CA PRO A 177 -11.36 7.26 -25.47
C PRO A 177 -11.38 8.65 -26.10
N THR A 178 -10.90 9.66 -25.39
CA THR A 178 -10.62 10.96 -25.98
C THR A 178 -9.37 10.86 -26.84
N LEU A 179 -9.58 10.63 -28.13
CA LEU A 179 -8.60 10.94 -29.16
C LEU A 179 -8.32 12.46 -29.16
N ARG A 180 -7.05 12.79 -29.44
CA ARG A 180 -6.48 14.08 -29.89
C ARG A 180 -5.94 14.96 -28.74
N ARG A 181 -4.69 15.46 -28.79
CA ARG A 181 -3.99 16.03 -29.96
C ARG A 181 -2.46 15.91 -29.85
N ARG A 182 -1.86 15.32 -30.89
CA ARG A 182 -0.44 15.48 -31.28
C ARG A 182 -0.26 16.84 -31.97
N SER A 183 0.72 17.65 -31.57
CA SER A 183 1.36 18.73 -32.37
C SER A 183 2.65 19.13 -31.64
N ARG A 184 3.81 18.60 -32.09
CA ARG A 184 4.82 19.21 -32.98
C ARG A 184 5.78 20.17 -32.25
N SER A 185 7.07 19.91 -32.47
CA SER A 185 8.24 20.63 -31.93
C SER A 185 8.30 22.09 -32.36
N PHE A 186 8.96 22.92 -31.55
CA PHE A 186 9.72 24.07 -32.01
C PHE A 186 10.93 24.28 -31.10
N THR A 187 12.13 24.23 -31.69
CA THR A 187 13.41 24.70 -31.14
C THR A 187 13.45 26.24 -31.21
N VAL A 188 14.01 26.93 -30.22
CA VAL A 188 14.86 28.14 -30.38
C VAL A 188 15.72 28.30 -29.11
N ASN A 189 17.03 28.34 -29.30
CA ASN A 189 18.03 28.86 -28.36
C ASN A 189 18.18 30.38 -28.52
N ASP A 190 18.78 30.99 -27.50
CA ASP A 190 19.38 32.33 -27.43
C ASP A 190 18.46 33.49 -26.98
N PHE A 191 18.72 33.99 -25.77
CA PHE A 191 19.42 35.27 -25.60
C PHE A 191 20.11 35.35 -24.21
N GLN A 192 21.35 35.78 -24.26
CA GLN A 192 22.28 35.97 -23.14
C GLN A 192 21.86 37.10 -22.19
N GLY A 193 22.08 36.86 -20.90
CA GLY A 193 22.96 37.71 -20.07
C GLY A 193 22.38 39.01 -19.52
N VAL A 194 21.96 38.98 -18.25
CA VAL A 194 22.36 39.96 -17.21
C VAL A 194 22.37 39.24 -15.85
N ARG A 195 23.53 39.16 -15.19
CA ARG A 195 23.60 38.98 -13.74
C ARG A 195 23.43 40.34 -13.09
N PRO A 196 22.75 40.41 -11.94
CA PRO A 196 23.32 41.15 -10.82
C PRO A 196 23.60 40.21 -9.65
N ASP A 197 24.80 40.38 -9.13
CA ASP A 197 25.34 39.77 -7.93
C ASP A 197 24.70 40.38 -6.67
N PHE A 198 24.77 39.59 -5.59
CA PHE A 198 24.81 39.98 -4.19
C PHE A 198 23.50 40.27 -3.41
N THR A 199 23.05 39.19 -2.74
CA THR A 199 22.45 39.09 -1.38
C THR A 199 21.15 39.83 -1.04
N VAL A 200 20.12 39.07 -0.64
CA VAL A 200 19.66 38.88 0.76
C VAL A 200 18.44 37.93 0.77
N TRP A 201 18.47 36.97 1.69
CA TRP A 201 17.51 35.88 1.84
C TRP A 201 16.07 36.34 2.18
N SER A 202 15.10 35.66 1.58
CA SER A 202 13.68 35.67 1.93
C SER A 202 13.16 34.23 1.98
N ASP A 203 13.49 33.56 3.08
CA ASP A 203 13.08 32.23 3.54
C ASP A 203 11.59 32.19 3.97
N THR A 204 10.69 32.68 3.11
CA THR A 204 9.27 32.89 3.48
C THR A 204 8.31 31.85 2.90
N GLY A 205 8.77 31.03 1.96
CA GLY A 205 7.96 29.98 1.31
C GLY A 205 8.36 28.55 1.66
N GLU A 206 9.55 28.31 2.23
CA GLU A 206 10.09 26.95 2.32
C GLU A 206 9.35 26.08 3.33
N THR A 207 9.03 26.58 4.53
CA THR A 207 8.40 25.76 5.58
C THR A 207 6.92 25.49 5.35
N MET A 208 6.19 26.37 4.63
CA MET A 208 4.84 26.04 4.14
C MET A 208 4.91 25.01 3.01
N ALA A 209 5.93 25.08 2.13
CA ALA A 209 6.12 24.10 1.07
C ALA A 209 6.41 22.69 1.62
N TRP A 210 6.98 22.56 2.82
CA TRP A 210 7.17 21.25 3.48
C TRP A 210 5.85 20.52 3.73
N SER A 211 4.73 21.24 3.88
CA SER A 211 3.41 20.63 4.08
C SER A 211 2.74 20.16 2.79
N GLU A 212 3.26 20.55 1.61
CA GLU A 212 2.68 20.19 0.32
C GLU A 212 2.92 18.72 -0.03
N SER A 213 4.11 18.20 0.27
CA SER A 213 4.45 16.80 0.07
C SER A 213 5.68 16.41 0.89
N MET A 214 5.80 15.12 1.21
CA MET A 214 7.00 14.62 1.87
C MET A 214 8.23 14.70 0.94
N ASP A 215 8.06 14.66 -0.38
CA ASP A 215 9.17 14.90 -1.31
C ASP A 215 9.73 16.31 -1.16
N THR A 216 8.86 17.32 -1.02
CA THR A 216 9.27 18.71 -0.76
C THR A 216 10.01 18.84 0.56
N LEU A 217 9.52 18.16 1.61
CA LEU A 217 10.16 18.12 2.93
C LEU A 217 11.55 17.48 2.86
N LEU A 218 11.68 16.30 2.24
CA LEU A 218 12.93 15.52 2.17
C LEU A 218 13.96 16.17 1.23
N ALA A 219 13.52 16.92 0.21
CA ALA A 219 14.39 17.68 -0.67
C ALA A 219 14.95 18.95 0.00
N ASN A 220 14.27 19.49 1.01
CA ASN A 220 14.72 20.66 1.75
C ASN A 220 15.66 20.25 2.89
N LYS A 221 16.84 20.88 2.97
CA LYS A 221 17.84 20.55 4.01
C LYS A 221 17.33 20.83 5.44
N GLY A 222 16.63 21.95 5.64
CA GLY A 222 16.05 22.30 6.93
C GLY A 222 14.86 21.40 7.30
N GLY A 223 14.01 21.10 6.32
CA GLY A 223 12.86 20.20 6.47
C GLY A 223 13.28 18.78 6.85
N LEU A 224 14.26 18.23 6.13
CA LEU A 224 14.82 16.91 6.42
C LEU A 224 15.41 16.82 7.83
N GLU A 225 16.16 17.85 8.27
CA GLU A 225 16.77 17.84 9.60
C GLU A 225 15.72 17.95 10.71
N ALA A 226 14.69 18.78 10.51
CA ALA A 226 13.56 18.88 11.44
C ALA A 226 12.80 17.55 11.52
N PHE A 227 12.55 16.89 10.38
CA PHE A 227 11.85 15.62 10.34
C PHE A 227 12.66 14.48 10.96
N ARG A 228 13.97 14.43 10.73
CA ARG A 228 14.88 13.50 11.42
C ARG A 228 14.85 13.67 12.92
N THR A 229 14.87 14.92 13.39
CA THR A 229 14.80 15.23 14.82
C THR A 229 13.49 14.73 15.41
N PHE A 230 12.37 14.94 14.71
CA PHE A 230 11.06 14.42 15.09
C PHE A 230 11.03 12.89 15.14
N LEU A 231 11.46 12.21 14.09
CA LEU A 231 11.49 10.74 14.04
C LEU A 231 12.36 10.16 15.16
N LYS A 232 13.50 10.78 15.45
CA LYS A 232 14.38 10.39 16.56
C LYS A 232 13.73 10.55 17.93
N SER A 233 12.89 11.57 18.11
CA SER A 233 12.12 11.73 19.35
C SER A 233 11.06 10.64 19.54
N GLU A 234 10.63 10.02 18.45
CA GLU A 234 9.68 8.90 18.43
C GLU A 234 10.36 7.53 18.20
N PHE A 235 11.69 7.47 18.27
CA PHE A 235 12.48 6.24 18.06
C PHE A 235 12.15 5.53 16.74
N SER A 236 12.04 6.30 15.65
CA SER A 236 11.65 5.81 14.32
C SER A 236 12.52 6.36 13.17
N GLU A 237 13.71 6.89 13.49
CA GLU A 237 14.61 7.51 12.52
C GLU A 237 15.23 6.53 11.51
N GLU A 238 15.22 5.22 11.80
CA GLU A 238 15.72 4.18 10.89
C GLU A 238 15.03 4.23 9.53
N ASN A 239 13.75 4.63 9.50
CA ASN A 239 12.95 4.72 8.29
C ASN A 239 13.49 5.77 7.30
N VAL A 240 13.79 6.98 7.79
CA VAL A 240 14.33 8.04 6.93
C VAL A 240 15.78 7.79 6.57
N GLU A 241 16.54 7.18 7.48
CA GLU A 241 17.93 6.82 7.21
C GLU A 241 18.04 5.74 6.13
N PHE A 242 17.21 4.70 6.19
CA PHE A 242 17.12 3.69 5.16
C PHE A 242 16.72 4.29 3.80
N TRP A 243 15.70 5.15 3.79
CA TRP A 243 15.25 5.81 2.56
C TRP A 243 16.38 6.62 1.90
N LEU A 244 17.14 7.37 2.70
CA LEU A 244 18.29 8.15 2.21
C LEU A 244 19.45 7.28 1.75
N ALA A 245 19.69 6.15 2.42
CA ALA A 245 20.69 5.17 1.99
C ALA A 245 20.34 4.59 0.62
N CYS A 246 19.05 4.35 0.35
CA CYS A 246 18.57 3.92 -0.97
C CYS A 246 18.76 5.01 -2.04
N GLU A 247 18.45 6.27 -1.73
CA GLU A 247 18.68 7.40 -2.64
C GLU A 247 20.16 7.59 -3.02
N ASP A 248 21.06 7.41 -2.06
CA ASP A 248 22.51 7.42 -2.30
C ASP A 248 22.97 6.18 -3.08
N PHE A 249 22.40 5.02 -2.79
CA PHE A 249 22.68 3.78 -3.50
C PHE A 249 22.36 3.89 -5.00
N LYS A 250 21.18 4.42 -5.34
CA LYS A 250 20.73 4.66 -6.73
C LYS A 250 21.66 5.55 -7.54
N LYS A 251 22.40 6.46 -6.89
CA LYS A 251 23.36 7.37 -7.52
C LYS A 251 24.74 6.73 -7.74
N THR A 252 24.94 5.48 -7.30
CA THR A 252 26.22 4.78 -7.37
C THR A 252 26.51 4.31 -8.80
N LYS A 253 27.59 4.83 -9.39
CA LYS A 253 28.01 4.48 -10.77
C LYS A 253 29.04 3.36 -10.87
N SER A 254 29.76 3.10 -9.78
CA SER A 254 30.85 2.11 -9.75
C SER A 254 30.30 0.74 -9.40
N SER A 255 30.40 -0.22 -10.34
CA SER A 255 29.96 -1.61 -10.15
C SER A 255 30.55 -2.25 -8.87
N THR A 256 31.84 -2.01 -8.60
CA THR A 256 32.52 -2.50 -7.39
C THR A 256 31.96 -1.91 -6.09
N LYS A 257 31.41 -0.69 -6.14
CA LYS A 257 30.76 -0.04 -4.98
C LYS A 257 29.31 -0.45 -4.79
N ILE A 258 28.63 -0.92 -5.84
CA ILE A 258 27.24 -1.39 -5.74
C ILE A 258 27.16 -2.58 -4.79
N ALA A 259 28.01 -3.59 -4.96
CA ALA A 259 28.01 -4.76 -4.09
C ALA A 259 28.27 -4.42 -2.61
N SER A 260 29.30 -3.62 -2.33
CA SER A 260 29.64 -3.24 -0.95
C SER A 260 28.58 -2.34 -0.30
N LYS A 261 27.98 -1.39 -1.03
CA LYS A 261 26.87 -0.58 -0.50
C LYS A 261 25.60 -1.39 -0.29
N ALA A 262 25.25 -2.31 -1.20
CA ALA A 262 24.08 -3.16 -1.05
C ALA A 262 24.20 -4.04 0.20
N GLN A 263 25.36 -4.67 0.41
CA GLN A 263 25.64 -5.44 1.62
C GLN A 263 25.54 -4.59 2.89
N LYS A 264 26.07 -3.36 2.85
CA LYS A 264 25.95 -2.44 3.99
C LYS A 264 24.51 -2.05 4.30
N ILE A 265 23.71 -1.72 3.28
CA ILE A 265 22.29 -1.39 3.48
C ILE A 265 21.53 -2.58 4.05
N TYR A 266 21.82 -3.78 3.55
CA TYR A 266 21.22 -5.00 4.08
C TYR A 266 21.59 -5.24 5.55
N SER A 267 22.87 -5.11 5.91
CA SER A 267 23.33 -5.34 7.28
C SER A 267 22.83 -4.32 8.28
N ASP A 268 22.68 -3.07 7.85
CA ASP A 268 22.30 -1.96 8.72
C ASP A 268 20.77 -1.92 8.94
N PHE A 269 19.96 -2.34 7.94
CA PHE A 269 18.51 -2.08 7.94
C PHE A 269 17.59 -3.29 7.67
N ILE A 270 18.06 -4.37 7.01
CA ILE A 270 17.16 -5.41 6.47
C ILE A 270 17.30 -6.76 7.17
N GLN A 271 18.53 -7.20 7.45
CA GLN A 271 18.77 -8.50 8.07
C GLN A 271 18.09 -8.60 9.44
N ALA A 272 17.79 -9.82 9.87
CA ALA A 272 17.28 -10.05 11.21
C ALA A 272 18.28 -9.51 12.25
N ASP A 273 17.76 -8.82 13.27
CA ASP A 273 18.53 -8.21 14.35
C ASP A 273 19.49 -7.10 13.87
N ALA A 274 19.21 -6.49 12.71
CA ALA A 274 19.97 -5.34 12.24
C ALA A 274 19.88 -4.18 13.25
N PRO A 275 20.96 -3.41 13.46
CA PRO A 275 20.98 -2.34 14.46
C PRO A 275 19.93 -1.24 14.19
N LYS A 276 19.45 -1.13 12.95
CA LYS A 276 18.41 -0.20 12.51
C LYS A 276 17.37 -0.93 11.66
N GLU A 277 16.98 -2.12 12.10
CA GLU A 277 16.04 -2.97 11.37
C GLU A 277 14.72 -2.25 11.08
N ILE A 278 14.36 -2.17 9.81
CA ILE A 278 13.13 -1.52 9.35
C ILE A 278 11.96 -2.51 9.32
N ASN A 279 10.75 -1.99 9.56
CA ASN A 279 9.53 -2.81 9.58
C ASN A 279 8.99 -3.05 8.15
N ILE A 280 9.50 -4.08 7.50
CA ILE A 280 9.02 -4.57 6.19
C ILE A 280 8.71 -6.08 6.25
N ASP A 281 7.83 -6.54 5.36
CA ASP A 281 7.34 -7.91 5.36
C ASP A 281 8.43 -8.93 4.97
N PHE A 282 8.18 -10.19 5.36
CA PHE A 282 9.13 -11.29 5.15
C PHE A 282 9.43 -11.55 3.67
N HIS A 283 8.45 -11.41 2.76
CA HIS A 283 8.68 -11.63 1.33
C HIS A 283 9.63 -10.59 0.77
N THR A 284 9.46 -9.32 1.13
CA THR A 284 10.38 -8.24 0.73
C THR A 284 11.80 -8.48 1.28
N LYS A 285 11.94 -8.85 2.56
CA LYS A 285 13.27 -9.20 3.13
C LYS A 285 13.92 -10.37 2.39
N THR A 286 13.14 -11.42 2.12
CA THR A 286 13.62 -12.61 1.40
C THR A 286 14.06 -12.28 -0.01
N HIS A 287 13.26 -11.50 -0.74
CA HIS A 287 13.58 -11.08 -2.10
C HIS A 287 14.88 -10.26 -2.16
N ILE A 288 15.09 -9.33 -1.22
CA ILE A 288 16.35 -8.58 -1.11
C ILE A 288 17.50 -9.54 -0.82
N SER A 289 17.33 -10.46 0.13
CA SER A 289 18.38 -11.41 0.53
C SER A 289 18.87 -12.30 -0.63
N GLN A 290 17.96 -12.72 -1.51
CA GLN A 290 18.27 -13.57 -2.66
C GLN A 290 19.02 -12.83 -3.77
N ASN A 291 18.80 -11.52 -3.89
CA ASN A 291 19.40 -10.68 -4.94
C ASN A 291 20.69 -9.96 -4.49
N LEU A 292 21.20 -10.25 -3.29
CA LEU A 292 22.43 -9.66 -2.76
C LEU A 292 23.73 -10.23 -3.36
N SER A 293 23.66 -11.37 -4.04
CA SER A 293 24.80 -11.98 -4.74
C SER A 293 25.20 -11.16 -5.98
N GLU A 294 24.21 -10.65 -6.72
CA GLU A 294 24.38 -9.76 -7.87
C GLU A 294 23.45 -8.54 -7.76
N PRO A 295 23.77 -7.57 -6.87
CA PRO A 295 22.88 -6.48 -6.58
C PRO A 295 22.78 -5.49 -7.74
N THR A 296 21.55 -5.11 -8.07
CA THR A 296 21.24 -4.05 -9.04
C THR A 296 20.85 -2.75 -8.33
N LEU A 297 20.81 -1.63 -9.05
CA LEU A 297 20.40 -0.34 -8.46
C LEU A 297 18.93 -0.31 -7.99
N SER A 298 18.11 -1.27 -8.44
CA SER A 298 16.71 -1.43 -8.04
C SER A 298 16.51 -2.43 -6.89
N CYS A 299 17.60 -2.98 -6.30
CA CYS A 299 17.52 -4.04 -5.28
C CYS A 299 16.64 -3.67 -4.07
N PHE A 300 16.56 -2.37 -3.75
CA PHE A 300 15.81 -1.86 -2.59
C PHE A 300 14.54 -1.08 -2.97
N ASP A 301 14.12 -1.05 -4.24
CA ASP A 301 13.02 -0.19 -4.69
C ASP A 301 11.70 -0.47 -3.97
N ASP A 302 11.36 -1.74 -3.79
CA ASP A 302 10.14 -2.14 -3.10
C ASP A 302 10.17 -1.77 -1.61
N ALA A 303 11.25 -2.12 -0.91
CA ALA A 303 11.42 -1.75 0.49
C ALA A 303 11.44 -0.22 0.68
N GLN A 304 12.13 0.52 -0.20
CA GLN A 304 12.19 1.98 -0.14
C GLN A 304 10.79 2.59 -0.32
N ARG A 305 9.98 2.05 -1.24
CA ARG A 305 8.59 2.49 -1.46
C ARG A 305 7.70 2.20 -0.25
N LEU A 306 7.86 1.04 0.39
CA LEU A 306 7.12 0.67 1.60
C LEU A 306 7.46 1.63 2.75
N ILE A 307 8.73 1.89 2.99
CA ILE A 307 9.19 2.78 4.06
C ILE A 307 8.82 4.24 3.81
N TYR A 308 8.93 4.71 2.56
CA TYR A 308 8.41 6.02 2.20
C TYR A 308 6.92 6.12 2.51
N SER A 309 6.14 5.10 2.13
CA SER A 309 4.69 5.08 2.37
C SER A 309 4.35 5.04 3.85
N LEU A 310 5.11 4.29 4.66
CA LEU A 310 4.99 4.25 6.12
C LEU A 310 5.17 5.64 6.72
N MET A 311 6.31 6.29 6.43
CA MET A 311 6.58 7.65 6.88
C MET A 311 5.53 8.65 6.38
N ALA A 312 5.08 8.52 5.12
CA ALA A 312 4.14 9.45 4.50
C ALA A 312 2.75 9.39 5.14
N LYS A 313 2.33 8.20 5.57
CA LYS A 313 1.01 7.94 6.14
C LYS A 313 0.96 8.15 7.65
N ASP A 314 2.08 7.99 8.34
CA ASP A 314 2.14 8.06 9.81
C ASP A 314 2.98 9.23 10.32
N SER A 315 4.30 9.12 10.24
CA SER A 315 5.21 10.08 10.88
C SER A 315 5.11 11.48 10.28
N PHE A 316 4.90 11.62 8.97
CA PHE A 316 4.85 12.91 8.29
C PHE A 316 3.61 13.74 8.68
N PRO A 317 2.37 13.21 8.66
CA PRO A 317 1.21 13.92 9.22
C PRO A 317 1.32 14.23 10.71
N ARG A 318 2.02 13.40 11.49
CA ARG A 318 2.29 13.69 12.91
C ARG A 318 3.30 14.81 13.09
N PHE A 319 4.39 14.80 12.31
CA PHE A 319 5.36 15.88 12.24
C PHE A 319 4.69 17.23 11.92
N LEU A 320 3.84 17.29 10.89
CA LEU A 320 3.13 18.52 10.53
C LEU A 320 2.16 19.02 11.63
N ARG A 321 1.73 18.13 12.54
CA ARG A 321 0.90 18.46 13.70
C ARG A 321 1.69 18.71 14.98
N SER A 322 3.00 18.44 14.98
CA SER A 322 3.84 18.51 16.16
C SER A 322 4.13 19.96 16.57
N GLU A 323 4.43 20.18 17.85
CA GLU A 323 4.72 21.55 18.32
C GLU A 323 6.04 22.04 17.79
N GLU A 324 7.00 21.15 17.52
CA GLU A 324 8.28 21.48 16.90
C GLU A 324 8.07 22.10 15.51
N TYR A 325 7.23 21.50 14.67
CA TYR A 325 6.92 22.06 13.35
C TYR A 325 6.13 23.38 13.47
N LYS A 326 5.12 23.44 14.34
CA LYS A 326 4.34 24.67 14.55
C LYS A 326 5.20 25.81 15.09
N GLU A 327 6.16 25.53 15.96
CA GLU A 327 7.13 26.52 16.43
C GLU A 327 8.06 27.00 15.33
N LEU A 328 8.54 26.10 14.45
CA LEU A 328 9.37 26.49 13.30
C LEU A 328 8.60 27.43 12.36
N VAL A 329 7.34 27.10 12.05
CA VAL A 329 6.45 27.97 11.26
C VAL A 329 6.22 29.32 11.95
N LYS A 330 5.94 29.34 13.26
CA LYS A 330 5.73 30.57 14.04
C LYS A 330 7.00 31.43 14.17
N LYS A 331 8.17 30.81 14.38
CA LYS A 331 9.46 31.52 14.47
C LYS A 331 9.79 32.22 13.15
N GLN A 332 9.50 31.59 12.00
CA GLN A 332 9.65 32.23 10.69
C GLN A 332 8.64 33.35 10.46
N GLN A 333 7.37 33.20 10.86
CA GLN A 333 6.36 34.26 10.76
C GLN A 333 6.72 35.48 11.64
N ASN A 334 7.18 35.25 12.87
CA ASN A 334 7.56 36.32 13.79
C ASN A 334 8.90 36.99 13.42
N GLY A 335 9.83 36.25 12.82
CA GLY A 335 11.06 36.80 12.24
C GLY A 335 10.77 37.77 11.08
N ASN A 336 9.74 37.47 10.28
CA ASN A 336 9.28 38.37 9.22
C ASN A 336 8.59 39.62 9.76
N GLN A 337 7.81 39.51 10.84
CA GLN A 337 7.12 40.68 11.42
C GLN A 337 8.08 41.67 12.12
N LYS A 338 9.18 41.18 12.71
CA LYS A 338 10.24 42.04 13.29
C LYS A 338 11.12 42.73 12.24
N ARG A 339 11.09 42.29 10.98
CA ARG A 339 11.81 42.93 9.86
C ARG A 339 11.11 44.21 9.35
N TRP A 340 9.88 44.49 9.82
CA TRP A 340 9.05 45.64 9.43
C TRP A 340 8.86 46.68 10.54
N LEU A 341 9.77 46.79 11.52
CA LEU A 341 9.79 47.96 12.40
C LEU A 341 10.61 49.06 11.70
N PRO A 342 9.98 50.15 11.19
CA PRO A 342 10.76 51.32 10.80
C PRO A 342 11.40 51.88 12.07
N PHE A 343 12.72 52.11 11.99
CA PHE A 343 13.47 52.86 12.98
C PHE A 343 12.72 54.15 13.30
N LEU A 344 12.29 54.30 14.56
CA LEU A 344 11.78 55.53 15.14
C LEU A 344 12.94 56.32 15.75
#